data_AF-A0A7L3MSW1-F1
#
_entry.id   AF-A0A7L3MSW1-F1
#
_cell.length_a   1.000
_cell.length_b   1.000
_cell.length_c   1.000
_cell.angle_alpha   90.00
_cell.angle_beta   90.00
_cell.angle_gamma   90.00
#
_symmetry.space_group_name_H-M   'P 1'
#
loop_
_entity.id
_entity.type
_entity.pdbx_description
1 polymer ?
#
loop_
_entity_poly.entity_id
_entity_poly.type
_entity_poly.pdbx_seq_one_letter_code
_entity_poly.pdbx_strand_id
1 'polypeptide(L)'
;GIQTGECVQYKDNIKTCEVFAWCPVEDDSHIPKPAFLREAENFTLLVKNNIWYRKFNFSKRNILPTINSTYLKNCIYDAQTDPFCPIFRLGKIVEAAGQDFQEMAVEGGVMALQINWDCNLDRAASHCVPKYSFRRLDNKDSAHTVAPGYNFR
;
A
#
# COMPACT_ATOMS: atom_id res chain seq x y z
N GLY A 1 19.90 22.65 6.42
CA GLY A 1 19.71 23.54 7.59
C GLY A 1 19.97 24.97 7.17
N ILE A 2 20.19 25.86 8.14
CA ILE A 2 20.50 27.27 7.90
C ILE A 2 22.02 27.43 7.81
N GLN A 3 22.56 28.04 6.75
CA GLN A 3 24.02 28.23 6.61
C GLN A 3 24.57 29.16 7.69
N THR A 4 25.69 28.80 8.32
CA THR A 4 26.35 29.65 9.33
C THR A 4 27.25 30.71 8.71
N GLY A 5 27.72 30.47 7.47
CA GLY A 5 28.70 31.30 6.77
C GLY A 5 30.10 30.67 6.71
N GLU A 6 30.35 29.61 7.48
CA GLU A 6 31.63 28.91 7.53
C GLU A 6 31.76 27.82 6.46
N CYS A 7 32.99 27.54 6.02
CA CYS A 7 33.33 26.48 5.06
C CYS A 7 34.15 25.40 5.77
N VAL A 8 33.53 24.24 6.00
CA VAL A 8 34.07 23.15 6.83
C VAL A 8 34.41 21.91 6.01
N GLN A 9 35.33 21.10 6.52
CA GLN A 9 35.72 19.83 5.90
C GLN A 9 34.63 18.77 6.11
N TYR A 10 34.15 18.13 5.04
CA TYR A 10 33.16 17.05 5.13
C TYR A 10 33.78 15.67 4.96
N LYS A 11 34.55 15.47 3.88
CA LYS A 11 35.19 14.18 3.61
C LYS A 11 36.45 14.36 2.74
N ASP A 12 37.56 13.75 3.14
CA ASP A 12 38.85 13.82 2.44
C ASP A 12 39.26 15.26 2.08
N ASN A 13 39.22 15.64 0.79
CA ASN A 13 39.51 16.98 0.29
C ASN A 13 38.25 17.80 -0.07
N ILE A 14 37.06 17.30 0.27
CA ILE A 14 35.77 17.95 -0.02
C ILE A 14 35.35 18.83 1.17
N LYS A 15 35.24 20.14 0.90
CA LYS A 15 34.67 21.13 1.81
C LYS A 15 33.23 21.48 1.42
N THR A 16 32.41 21.83 2.39
CA THR A 16 31.01 22.26 2.21
C THR A 16 30.67 23.37 3.20
N CYS A 17 29.59 24.10 2.95
CA CYS A 17 29.03 25.06 3.89
C CYS A 17 28.64 24.35 5.21
N GLU A 18 29.00 24.95 6.34
CA GLU A 18 28.46 24.56 7.63
C GLU A 18 27.00 25.01 7.76
N VAL A 19 26.19 24.19 8.42
CA VAL A 19 24.76 24.45 8.63
C VAL A 19 24.36 24.25 10.09
N PHE A 20 23.51 25.13 10.60
CA PHE A 20 22.70 24.92 11.78
C PHE A 20 21.52 24.00 11.42
N ALA A 21 21.56 22.76 11.90
CA ALA A 21 20.61 21.69 11.56
C ALA A 21 20.58 20.61 12.64
N TRP A 22 19.67 19.64 12.48
CA TRP A 22 19.80 18.34 13.12
C TRP A 22 21.03 17.63 12.54
N CYS A 23 21.97 17.27 13.39
CA CYS A 23 23.25 16.69 13.00
C CYS A 23 23.45 15.28 13.60
N PRO A 24 24.03 14.32 12.85
CA PRO A 24 24.52 14.47 11.47
C PRO A 24 23.38 14.63 10.45
N VAL A 25 23.66 15.31 9.32
CA VAL A 25 22.71 15.43 8.21
C VAL A 25 22.50 14.06 7.57
N GLU A 26 21.27 13.77 7.14
CA GLU A 26 20.91 12.53 6.45
C GLU A 26 21.78 12.29 5.21
N ASP A 27 22.29 11.07 5.07
CA ASP A 27 23.00 10.60 3.88
C ASP A 27 22.01 9.92 2.93
N ASP A 28 21.61 10.64 1.89
CA ASP A 28 20.67 10.17 0.86
C ASP A 28 21.41 9.67 -0.41
N SER A 29 22.71 9.33 -0.29
CA SER A 29 23.50 8.85 -1.43
C SER A 29 23.16 7.41 -1.82
N HIS A 30 22.57 6.63 -0.91
CA HIS A 30 22.29 5.21 -1.12
C HIS A 30 20.90 4.82 -0.59
N ILE A 31 20.03 4.44 -1.52
CA ILE A 31 18.77 3.75 -1.21
C ILE A 31 19.04 2.23 -1.30
N PRO A 32 18.81 1.45 -0.22
CA PRO A 32 19.05 0.01 -0.22
C PRO A 32 18.30 -0.73 -1.34
N LYS A 33 19.04 -1.55 -2.10
CA LYS A 33 18.53 -2.46 -3.13
C LYS A 33 19.09 -3.87 -2.87
N PRO A 34 18.27 -4.88 -2.50
CA PRO A 34 16.80 -4.83 -2.39
C PRO A 34 16.32 -3.97 -1.21
N ALA A 35 15.03 -3.62 -1.22
CA ALA A 35 14.41 -2.85 -0.15
C ALA A 35 14.64 -3.53 1.21
N PHE A 36 14.97 -2.73 2.23
CA PHE A 36 15.28 -3.24 3.57
C PHE A 36 14.12 -4.07 4.17
N LEU A 37 12.88 -3.61 3.97
CA LEU A 37 11.66 -4.28 4.43
C LEU A 37 11.05 -5.21 3.37
N ARG A 38 11.87 -5.99 2.65
CA ARG A 38 11.39 -6.94 1.63
C ARG A 38 10.36 -7.95 2.14
N GLU A 39 10.45 -8.35 3.41
CA GLU A 39 9.52 -9.30 4.04
C GLU A 39 8.11 -8.73 4.21
N ALA A 40 7.93 -7.41 4.03
CA ALA A 40 6.60 -6.79 4.01
C ALA A 40 5.71 -7.36 2.89
N GLU A 41 6.30 -7.97 1.85
CA GLU A 41 5.56 -8.71 0.82
C GLU A 41 4.63 -9.78 1.42
N ASN A 42 5.05 -10.40 2.53
CA ASN A 42 4.33 -11.46 3.23
C ASN A 42 3.37 -10.95 4.30
N PHE A 43 3.34 -9.64 4.57
CA PHE A 43 2.38 -9.07 5.51
C PHE A 43 0.94 -9.23 5.01
N THR A 44 0.01 -9.25 5.95
CA THR A 44 -1.41 -9.36 5.67
C THR A 44 -2.18 -8.15 6.17
N LEU A 45 -3.19 -7.75 5.40
CA LEU A 45 -4.06 -6.61 5.67
C LEU A 45 -5.49 -7.12 5.85
N LEU A 46 -6.04 -6.97 7.05
CA LEU A 46 -7.46 -7.24 7.31
C LEU A 46 -8.28 -5.98 7.00
N VAL A 47 -9.15 -6.06 5.99
CA VAL A 47 -10.04 -4.96 5.60
C VAL A 47 -11.45 -5.21 6.15
N LYS A 48 -11.91 -4.34 7.06
CA LYS A 48 -13.28 -4.33 7.57
C LYS A 48 -14.05 -3.19 6.92
N ASN A 49 -15.02 -3.54 6.08
CA ASN A 49 -15.84 -2.58 5.36
C ASN A 49 -17.34 -2.80 5.67
N ASN A 50 -18.03 -1.71 6.01
CA ASN A 50 -19.47 -1.69 6.22
C ASN A 50 -20.06 -0.67 5.25
N ILE A 51 -21.11 -1.06 4.53
CA ILE A 51 -21.84 -0.18 3.61
C ILE A 51 -23.27 0.08 4.12
N TRP A 52 -23.82 1.23 3.74
CA TRP A 52 -25.20 1.58 3.99
C TRP A 52 -25.81 2.32 2.80
N TYR A 53 -26.76 1.67 2.15
CA TYR A 53 -27.59 2.29 1.12
C TYR A 53 -28.78 2.98 1.78
N ARG A 54 -28.60 4.24 2.17
CA ARG A 54 -29.57 5.05 2.93
C ARG A 54 -30.97 5.04 2.33
N LYS A 55 -31.10 5.19 1.01
CA LYS A 55 -32.41 5.21 0.31
C LYS A 55 -33.24 3.95 0.54
N PHE A 56 -32.58 2.79 0.67
CA PHE A 56 -33.22 1.49 0.83
C PHE A 56 -33.18 0.98 2.28
N ASN A 57 -32.61 1.78 3.19
CA ASN A 57 -32.32 1.38 4.56
C ASN A 57 -31.59 0.03 4.66
N PHE A 58 -30.69 -0.24 3.70
CA PHE A 58 -29.97 -1.51 3.60
C PHE A 58 -28.53 -1.34 4.08
N SER A 59 -28.09 -2.17 5.02
CA SER A 59 -26.70 -2.21 5.47
C SER A 59 -26.11 -3.61 5.31
N LYS A 60 -24.81 -3.67 5.00
CA LYS A 60 -24.10 -4.94 4.87
C LYS A 60 -22.62 -4.77 5.18
N ARG A 61 -21.98 -5.87 5.58
CA ARG A 61 -20.55 -5.94 5.90
C ARG A 61 -19.87 -6.87 4.90
N ASN A 62 -18.59 -6.59 4.60
CA ASN A 62 -17.80 -7.45 3.73
C ASN A 62 -17.48 -8.81 4.37
N ILE A 63 -17.38 -8.84 5.71
CA ILE A 63 -17.32 -10.09 6.48
C ILE A 63 -18.73 -10.68 6.52
N LEU A 64 -18.96 -11.71 5.72
CA LEU A 64 -20.27 -12.35 5.59
C LEU A 64 -20.68 -13.05 6.90
N PRO A 65 -21.99 -13.17 7.18
CA PRO A 65 -22.47 -13.85 8.40
C PRO A 65 -22.05 -15.32 8.53
N THR A 66 -21.74 -15.97 7.40
CA THR A 66 -21.29 -17.37 7.34
C THR A 66 -19.82 -17.54 7.74
N ILE A 67 -19.05 -16.45 7.80
CA ILE A 67 -17.63 -16.47 8.16
C ILE A 67 -17.48 -16.50 9.68
N ASN A 68 -16.71 -17.47 10.18
CA ASN A 68 -16.42 -17.62 11.60
C ASN A 68 -14.97 -17.26 11.95
N SER A 69 -14.68 -17.16 13.25
CA SER A 69 -13.35 -16.80 13.75
C SER A 69 -12.26 -17.80 13.36
N THR A 70 -12.60 -19.08 13.18
CA THR A 70 -11.64 -20.12 12.77
C THR A 70 -11.21 -19.90 11.32
N TYR A 71 -12.15 -19.57 10.43
CA TYR A 71 -11.86 -19.21 9.05
C TYR A 71 -10.96 -17.96 8.99
N LEU A 72 -11.31 -16.91 9.74
CA LEU A 72 -10.54 -15.66 9.75
C LEU A 72 -9.09 -15.81 10.27
N LYS A 73 -8.76 -16.87 11.02
CA LYS A 73 -7.38 -17.10 11.44
C LYS A 73 -6.47 -17.59 10.31
N ASN A 74 -7.05 -18.27 9.33
CA ASN A 74 -6.29 -19.03 8.34
C ASN A 74 -6.54 -18.55 6.90
N CYS A 75 -7.67 -17.87 6.63
CA CYS A 75 -8.00 -17.48 5.28
C CYS A 75 -7.07 -16.39 4.76
N ILE A 76 -6.78 -16.44 3.46
CA ILE A 76 -6.15 -15.38 2.70
C ILE A 76 -6.99 -15.21 1.43
N TYR A 77 -7.27 -13.97 1.05
CA TYR A 77 -8.06 -13.66 -0.13
C TYR A 77 -7.42 -14.24 -1.40
N ASP A 78 -8.26 -14.92 -2.18
CA ASP A 78 -7.98 -15.36 -3.53
C ASP A 78 -9.28 -15.22 -4.34
N ALA A 79 -9.19 -14.69 -5.57
CA ALA A 79 -10.38 -14.42 -6.37
C ALA A 79 -11.14 -15.69 -6.78
N GLN A 80 -10.48 -16.86 -6.81
CA GLN A 80 -11.03 -18.14 -7.23
C GLN A 80 -11.37 -19.03 -6.03
N THR A 81 -10.46 -19.17 -5.06
CA THR A 81 -10.64 -20.12 -3.95
C THR A 81 -11.33 -19.50 -2.74
N ASP A 82 -11.00 -18.24 -2.40
CA ASP A 82 -11.43 -17.57 -1.17
C ASP A 82 -11.89 -16.12 -1.40
N PRO A 83 -12.88 -15.88 -2.29
CA PRO A 83 -13.26 -14.54 -2.75
C PRO A 83 -13.90 -13.66 -1.68
N PHE A 84 -14.28 -14.23 -0.54
CA PHE A 84 -14.91 -13.52 0.58
C PHE A 84 -13.99 -13.39 1.80
N CYS A 85 -12.75 -13.89 1.75
CA CYS A 85 -11.81 -13.66 2.83
C CYS A 85 -11.42 -12.16 2.87
N PRO A 86 -11.54 -11.48 4.03
CA PRO A 86 -11.22 -10.06 4.16
C PRO A 86 -9.73 -9.79 4.45
N ILE A 87 -8.87 -10.81 4.39
CA ILE A 87 -7.43 -10.73 4.73
C ILE A 87 -6.62 -10.87 3.45
N PHE A 88 -5.86 -9.84 3.11
CA PHE A 88 -5.14 -9.75 1.84
C PHE A 88 -3.63 -9.78 2.10
N ARG A 89 -2.87 -10.59 1.36
CA ARG A 89 -1.40 -10.52 1.40
C ARG A 89 -0.92 -9.35 0.54
N LEU A 90 0.02 -8.55 1.04
CA LEU A 90 0.49 -7.34 0.33
C LEU A 90 1.11 -7.68 -1.04
N GLY A 91 1.94 -8.72 -1.11
CA GLY A 91 2.49 -9.20 -2.39
C GLY A 91 1.39 -9.58 -3.40
N LYS A 92 0.32 -10.24 -2.95
CA LYS A 92 -0.82 -10.61 -3.81
C LYS A 92 -1.63 -9.41 -4.30
N ILE A 93 -1.76 -8.36 -3.49
CA ILE A 93 -2.38 -7.10 -3.92
C ILE A 93 -1.58 -6.47 -5.05
N VAL A 94 -0.26 -6.43 -4.91
CA VAL A 94 0.65 -5.82 -5.90
C VAL A 94 0.71 -6.66 -7.18
N GLU A 95 0.83 -7.98 -7.06
CA GLU A 95 0.79 -8.93 -8.18
C GLU A 95 -0.52 -8.84 -8.96
N ALA A 96 -1.67 -8.78 -8.28
CA ALA A 96 -2.98 -8.67 -8.91
C ALA A 96 -3.20 -7.34 -9.66
N ALA A 97 -2.40 -6.31 -9.38
CA ALA A 97 -2.36 -5.07 -10.15
C ALA A 97 -1.32 -5.09 -11.30
N GLY A 98 -0.68 -6.24 -11.55
CA GLY A 98 0.34 -6.39 -12.58
C GLY A 98 1.66 -5.70 -12.23
N GLN A 99 2.01 -5.60 -10.95
CA GLN A 99 3.24 -4.96 -10.48
C GLN A 99 4.13 -5.99 -9.74
N ASP A 100 5.42 -5.68 -9.62
CA ASP A 100 6.37 -6.44 -8.78
C ASP A 100 6.56 -5.74 -7.43
N PHE A 101 6.43 -6.49 -6.33
CA PHE A 101 6.53 -5.94 -4.98
C PHE A 101 7.96 -5.48 -4.66
N GLN A 102 8.97 -6.27 -5.04
CA GLN A 102 10.35 -5.98 -4.70
C GLN A 102 10.88 -4.76 -5.46
N GLU A 103 10.46 -4.57 -6.73
CA GLU A 103 10.73 -3.35 -7.49
C GLU A 103 10.06 -2.13 -6.84
N MET A 104 8.76 -2.23 -6.53
CA MET A 104 7.99 -1.13 -5.95
C MET A 104 8.48 -0.75 -4.55
N ALA A 105 8.91 -1.72 -3.74
CA ALA A 105 9.31 -1.48 -2.35
C ALA A 105 10.57 -0.64 -2.20
N VAL A 106 11.39 -0.50 -3.26
CA VAL A 106 12.62 0.29 -3.20
C VAL A 106 12.33 1.79 -3.22
N GLU A 107 11.47 2.24 -4.13
CA GLU A 107 11.15 3.67 -4.29
C GLU A 107 9.81 4.04 -3.65
N GLY A 108 9.05 3.03 -3.21
CA GLY A 108 7.68 3.17 -2.75
C GLY A 108 6.69 3.29 -3.91
N GLY A 109 5.41 3.35 -3.57
CA GLY A 109 4.33 3.51 -4.53
C GLY A 109 2.98 3.61 -3.83
N VAL A 110 1.92 3.82 -4.60
CA VAL A 110 0.56 4.01 -4.09
C VAL A 110 -0.37 2.98 -4.71
N MET A 111 -0.93 2.12 -3.86
CA MET A 111 -1.83 1.04 -4.26
C MET A 111 -3.27 1.31 -3.83
N ALA A 112 -4.21 1.08 -4.74
CA ALA A 112 -5.64 1.09 -4.46
C ALA A 112 -6.18 -0.33 -4.32
N LEU A 113 -6.86 -0.59 -3.21
CA LEU A 113 -7.78 -1.71 -3.04
C LEU A 113 -9.19 -1.17 -3.21
N GLN A 114 -9.83 -1.52 -4.32
CA GLN A 114 -11.17 -1.05 -4.67
C GLN A 114 -12.21 -2.10 -4.26
N ILE A 115 -13.25 -1.68 -3.55
CA ILE A 115 -14.35 -2.54 -3.11
C ILE A 115 -15.61 -2.08 -3.82
N ASN A 116 -16.08 -2.85 -4.79
CA ASN A 116 -17.32 -2.56 -5.51
C ASN A 116 -18.50 -3.32 -4.88
N TRP A 117 -19.59 -2.60 -4.62
CA TRP A 117 -20.83 -3.12 -4.06
C TRP A 117 -21.99 -2.88 -5.02
N ASP A 118 -21.93 -3.43 -6.22
CA ASP A 118 -23.02 -3.30 -7.18
C ASP A 118 -24.13 -4.32 -6.87
N CYS A 119 -25.24 -3.84 -6.32
CA CYS A 119 -26.29 -4.69 -5.74
C CYS A 119 -27.65 -4.39 -6.34
N ASN A 120 -28.27 -5.40 -6.95
CA ASN A 120 -29.70 -5.40 -7.24
C ASN A 120 -30.47 -5.82 -5.97
N LEU A 121 -31.09 -4.84 -5.29
CA LEU A 121 -31.85 -5.05 -4.05
C LEU A 121 -33.27 -5.60 -4.25
N ASP A 122 -33.72 -5.78 -5.49
CA ASP A 122 -34.94 -6.55 -5.80
C ASP A 122 -34.69 -8.06 -5.59
N ARG A 123 -33.42 -8.49 -5.58
CA ARG A 123 -33.01 -9.87 -5.29
C ARG A 123 -32.71 -10.06 -3.81
N ALA A 124 -32.59 -11.32 -3.40
CA ALA A 124 -32.21 -11.68 -2.04
C ALA A 124 -30.89 -11.00 -1.64
N ALA A 125 -30.85 -10.45 -0.42
CA ALA A 125 -29.71 -9.74 0.15
C ALA A 125 -28.40 -10.53 0.11
N SER A 126 -28.45 -11.86 0.04
CA SER A 126 -27.29 -12.74 -0.12
C SER A 126 -26.47 -12.46 -1.39
N HIS A 127 -27.12 -11.99 -2.47
CA HIS A 127 -26.46 -11.70 -3.76
C HIS A 127 -25.68 -10.38 -3.77
N CYS A 128 -25.96 -9.48 -2.82
CA CYS A 128 -25.22 -8.23 -2.68
C CYS A 128 -23.88 -8.50 -1.98
N VAL A 129 -22.81 -8.72 -2.72
CA VAL A 129 -21.48 -9.09 -2.18
C VAL A 129 -20.40 -8.14 -2.70
N PRO A 130 -19.30 -7.94 -1.94
CA PRO A 130 -18.21 -7.10 -2.41
C PRO A 130 -17.45 -7.81 -3.54
N LYS A 131 -16.96 -7.02 -4.49
CA LYS A 131 -15.95 -7.44 -5.48
C LYS A 131 -14.71 -6.59 -5.30
N TYR A 132 -13.55 -7.24 -5.25
CA TYR A 132 -12.28 -6.56 -5.02
C TYR A 132 -11.47 -6.46 -6.31
N SER A 133 -10.88 -5.30 -6.56
CA SER A 133 -9.89 -5.08 -7.62
C SER A 133 -8.73 -4.24 -7.09
N PHE A 134 -7.57 -4.37 -7.73
CA PHE A 134 -6.34 -3.73 -7.28
C PHE A 134 -5.71 -2.94 -8.43
N ARG A 135 -5.19 -1.75 -8.12
CA ARG A 135 -4.59 -0.86 -9.12
C ARG A 135 -3.47 -0.02 -8.49
N ARG A 136 -2.37 0.16 -9.22
CA ARG A 136 -1.37 1.19 -8.90
C ARG A 136 -1.88 2.58 -9.29
N LEU A 137 -1.75 3.56 -8.40
CA LEU A 137 -2.27 4.91 -8.58
C LEU A 137 -1.19 5.91 -9.05
N ASP A 138 0.05 5.72 -8.62
CA ASP A 138 1.20 6.54 -9.01
C ASP A 138 1.72 6.16 -10.41
N ASN A 139 2.38 7.10 -11.08
CA ASN A 139 2.84 6.94 -12.45
C ASN A 139 4.16 6.14 -12.49
N LYS A 140 4.22 5.07 -13.29
CA LYS A 140 5.46 4.30 -13.57
C LYS A 140 6.08 4.74 -14.91
N ASP A 141 5.93 6.00 -15.30
CA ASP A 141 6.45 6.48 -16.56
C ASP A 141 7.98 6.61 -16.49
N SER A 142 8.68 5.77 -17.25
CA SER A 142 10.13 5.78 -17.32
C SER A 142 10.69 7.07 -17.95
N ALA A 143 9.87 7.83 -18.66
CA ALA A 143 10.22 9.16 -19.18
C ALA A 143 10.12 10.26 -18.10
N HIS A 144 9.42 10.00 -17.00
CA HIS A 144 9.25 10.94 -15.88
C HIS A 144 9.87 10.40 -14.61
N THR A 145 11.19 10.60 -14.48
CA THR A 145 12.01 10.12 -13.35
C THR A 145 12.01 11.03 -12.12
N VAL A 146 11.25 12.13 -12.15
CA VAL A 146 11.16 13.06 -11.02
C VAL A 146 10.16 12.53 -9.99
N ALA A 147 10.62 12.26 -8.77
CA ALA A 147 9.82 11.70 -7.68
C ALA A 147 9.04 10.42 -8.09
N PRO A 148 9.74 9.33 -8.45
CA PRO A 148 9.18 8.17 -9.16
C PRO A 148 8.31 7.23 -8.30
N GLY A 149 8.28 7.42 -6.99
CA GLY A 149 7.57 6.56 -6.04
C GLY A 149 6.94 7.34 -4.90
N TYR A 150 6.98 6.78 -3.68
CA TYR A 150 6.40 7.40 -2.50
C TYR A 150 7.35 7.31 -1.30
N ASN A 151 7.74 8.46 -0.77
CA ASN A 151 8.56 8.59 0.44
C ASN A 151 8.13 9.82 1.25
N PHE A 152 8.56 9.88 2.51
CA PHE A 152 8.34 11.00 3.42
C PHE A 152 9.51 11.11 4.41
N ARG A 153 9.74 12.33 4.94
CA ARG A 153 10.73 12.65 5.97
C ARG A 153 10.05 13.31 7.16
#